data_AF-M3G376-F1
#
_entry.id   AF-M3G376-F1
#
_cell.length_a   1.000
_cell.length_b   1.000
_cell.length_c   1.000
_cell.angle_alpha   90.00
_cell.angle_beta   90.00
_cell.angle_gamma   90.00
#
_symmetry.space_group_name_H-M   'P 1'
#
loop_
_entity.id
_entity.type
_entity.pdbx_description
1 polymer ?
#
loop_
_entity_poly.entity_id
_entity_poly.type
_entity_poly.pdbx_seq_one_letter_code
_entity_poly.pdbx_strand_id
1 'polypeptide(L)'
;MLIDCGKNLKGKPVPPNPNLAGFYISSETQRWAEDDKMKIEVLSIFPKSNGELYFERKTIVRLSFIASENREEWRIRTGGVVTGENEILLQESLYQEFHQPHIGTRESNPKLWKLNEMGAPSKVREVGNVALSSSVLGEISPDGRTLIFSNILFTKIGDSFQGRITTNINQKSVTVDNEIAGAVFYKTKEGIVSIFSKTETIKPGMIFFVGKDQIPCKIVEIFQQSGILEPIERQEKFSSIRWRSSNFKRKRR
;
A
#
# COMPACT_ATOMS: atom_id res chain seq x y z
N MET A 1 24.93 -26.49 14.13
CA MET A 1 23.64 -26.77 13.45
C MET A 1 23.83 -26.46 11.99
N LEU A 2 23.77 -27.49 11.15
CA LEU A 2 23.90 -27.35 9.70
C LEU A 2 22.69 -26.59 9.16
N ILE A 3 22.97 -25.50 8.45
CA ILE A 3 22.02 -24.76 7.64
C ILE A 3 21.59 -25.69 6.51
N ASP A 4 20.30 -26.04 6.48
CA ASP A 4 19.70 -26.89 5.46
C ASP A 4 19.58 -26.10 4.14
N CYS A 5 20.70 -25.98 3.44
CA CYS A 5 20.76 -25.49 2.06
C CYS A 5 20.25 -26.60 1.12
N GLY A 6 18.94 -26.72 0.91
CA GLY A 6 18.51 -27.83 0.04
C GLY A 6 17.03 -28.07 -0.20
N LYS A 7 16.20 -27.05 -0.42
CA LYS A 7 14.86 -27.29 -1.01
C LYS A 7 14.48 -26.41 -2.18
N ASN A 8 15.47 -25.98 -3.00
CA ASN A 8 15.26 -25.49 -4.38
C ASN A 8 13.99 -26.10 -4.98
N LEU A 9 13.10 -25.29 -5.58
CA LEU A 9 12.01 -25.63 -6.51
C LEU A 9 12.40 -26.68 -7.59
N LYS A 10 12.75 -27.90 -7.16
CA LYS A 10 13.07 -29.12 -7.91
C LYS A 10 11.91 -30.11 -7.82
N GLY A 11 10.89 -29.81 -7.02
CA GLY A 11 9.59 -30.47 -7.07
C GLY A 11 8.73 -29.87 -8.17
N LYS A 12 7.72 -30.62 -8.65
CA LYS A 12 6.69 -30.07 -9.55
C LYS A 12 6.10 -28.80 -8.90
N PRO A 13 5.84 -27.73 -9.67
CA PRO A 13 5.12 -26.57 -9.16
C PRO A 13 3.89 -27.03 -8.39
N VAL A 14 3.78 -26.59 -7.14
CA VAL A 14 2.61 -26.88 -6.30
C VAL A 14 1.53 -25.86 -6.69
N PRO A 15 0.23 -26.21 -6.65
CA PRO A 15 -0.82 -25.24 -6.88
C PRO A 15 -0.59 -23.96 -6.05
N PRO A 16 -0.81 -22.76 -6.63
CA PRO A 16 -0.58 -21.50 -5.94
C PRO A 16 -1.30 -21.44 -4.59
N ASN A 17 -0.60 -21.08 -3.53
CA ASN A 17 -1.19 -20.97 -2.20
C ASN A 17 -2.06 -19.70 -2.10
N PRO A 18 -3.41 -19.80 -2.08
CA PRO A 18 -4.28 -18.62 -2.08
C PRO A 18 -4.14 -17.78 -0.81
N ASN A 19 -3.64 -18.37 0.28
CA ASN A 19 -3.39 -17.66 1.53
C ASN A 19 -2.23 -16.67 1.42
N LEU A 20 -1.47 -16.66 0.33
CA LEU A 20 -0.45 -15.65 0.07
C LEU A 20 -1.01 -14.37 -0.56
N ALA A 21 -2.23 -14.40 -1.10
CA ALA A 21 -2.81 -13.22 -1.71
C ALA A 21 -3.05 -12.15 -0.64
N GLY A 22 -2.55 -10.93 -0.80
CA GLY A 22 -2.69 -9.85 0.18
C GLY A 22 -1.61 -8.79 0.09
N PHE A 23 -1.65 -7.84 1.03
CA PHE A 23 -0.64 -6.79 1.19
C PHE A 23 0.43 -7.18 2.19
N TYR A 24 1.67 -6.86 1.88
CA TYR A 24 2.82 -7.04 2.75
C TYR A 24 3.63 -5.75 2.84
N ILE A 25 4.04 -5.38 4.05
CA ILE A 25 4.99 -4.28 4.28
C ILE A 25 6.38 -4.84 4.57
N SER A 26 7.39 -4.25 3.93
CA SER A 26 8.81 -4.50 4.21
C SER A 26 9.20 -3.97 5.59
N SER A 27 9.97 -4.75 6.35
CA SER A 27 10.57 -4.36 7.64
C SER A 27 11.42 -3.09 7.54
N GLU A 28 11.99 -2.85 6.36
CA GLU A 28 12.75 -1.65 6.13
C GLU A 28 11.88 -0.38 6.17
N THR A 29 10.61 -0.47 5.76
CA THR A 29 9.64 0.64 5.88
C THR A 29 9.50 1.11 7.32
N GLN A 30 9.50 0.18 8.28
CA GLN A 30 9.43 0.52 9.70
C GLN A 30 10.72 1.21 10.17
N ARG A 31 11.89 0.67 9.81
CA ARG A 31 13.20 1.27 10.14
C ARG A 31 13.35 2.68 9.60
N TRP A 32 12.93 2.93 8.35
CA TRP A 32 13.04 4.28 7.76
C TRP A 32 12.07 5.28 8.37
N ALA A 33 10.92 4.82 8.88
CA ALA A 33 9.99 5.66 9.61
C ALA A 33 10.62 6.25 10.88
N GLU A 34 11.45 5.48 11.58
CA GLU A 34 12.17 5.94 12.79
C GLU A 34 13.15 7.09 12.47
N ASP A 35 13.73 7.08 11.28
CA ASP A 35 14.65 8.11 10.78
C ASP A 35 13.95 9.36 10.23
N ASP A 36 12.60 9.42 10.27
CA ASP A 36 11.81 10.48 9.61
C ASP A 36 12.16 10.58 8.11
N LYS A 37 12.50 9.41 7.51
CA LYS A 37 12.69 9.20 6.07
C LYS A 37 11.48 8.44 5.56
N MET A 38 10.83 8.97 4.52
CA MET A 38 9.70 8.27 3.95
C MET A 38 10.18 7.36 2.82
N LYS A 39 10.50 6.12 3.17
CA LYS A 39 10.62 5.05 2.18
C LYS A 39 9.63 3.96 2.53
N ILE A 40 8.72 3.70 1.60
CA ILE A 40 7.66 2.70 1.76
C ILE A 40 7.90 1.62 0.73
N GLU A 41 7.98 0.40 1.19
CA GLU A 41 8.09 -0.76 0.32
C GLU A 41 6.96 -1.75 0.64
N VAL A 42 6.09 -1.92 -0.34
CA VAL A 42 4.91 -2.78 -0.27
C VAL A 42 5.02 -3.85 -1.35
N LEU A 43 4.72 -5.09 -0.96
CA LEU A 43 4.51 -6.21 -1.87
C LEU A 43 3.02 -6.57 -1.83
N SER A 44 2.37 -6.55 -2.98
CA SER A 44 0.99 -6.95 -3.16
C SER A 44 0.96 -8.24 -3.97
N ILE A 45 0.26 -9.26 -3.51
CA ILE A 45 0.08 -10.53 -4.22
C ILE A 45 -1.40 -10.71 -4.52
N PHE A 46 -1.76 -10.88 -5.79
CA PHE A 46 -3.13 -10.92 -6.28
C PHE A 46 -3.47 -12.30 -6.86
N PRO A 47 -4.68 -12.82 -6.62
CA PRO A 47 -5.18 -13.99 -7.32
C PRO A 47 -5.68 -13.60 -8.71
N LYS A 48 -5.32 -14.38 -9.73
CA LYS A 48 -5.89 -14.28 -11.08
C LYS A 48 -7.10 -15.20 -11.23
N SER A 49 -7.91 -14.94 -12.25
CA SER A 49 -9.09 -15.76 -12.58
C SER A 49 -8.75 -17.22 -12.94
N ASN A 50 -7.53 -17.48 -13.39
CA ASN A 50 -7.03 -18.82 -13.71
C ASN A 50 -6.44 -19.57 -12.50
N GLY A 51 -6.50 -19.00 -11.30
CA GLY A 51 -5.94 -19.57 -10.07
C GLY A 51 -4.43 -19.31 -9.87
N GLU A 52 -3.76 -18.65 -10.81
CA GLU A 52 -2.38 -18.20 -10.65
C GLU A 52 -2.29 -16.99 -9.72
N LEU A 53 -1.08 -16.71 -9.23
CA LEU A 53 -0.77 -15.52 -8.46
C LEU A 53 0.09 -14.56 -9.27
N TYR A 54 -0.18 -13.27 -9.10
CA TYR A 54 0.62 -12.18 -9.66
C TYR A 54 1.03 -11.23 -8.57
N PHE A 55 2.23 -10.67 -8.65
CA PHE A 55 2.69 -9.70 -7.67
C PHE A 55 2.93 -8.33 -8.27
N GLU A 56 2.82 -7.33 -7.40
CA GLU A 56 3.33 -5.99 -7.60
C GLU A 56 4.14 -5.59 -6.37
N ARG A 57 5.43 -5.33 -6.55
CA ARG A 57 6.31 -4.76 -5.53
C ARG A 57 6.54 -3.29 -5.86
N LYS A 58 6.08 -2.43 -4.97
CA LYS A 58 6.19 -0.98 -5.09
C LYS A 58 7.13 -0.44 -4.03
N THR A 59 8.16 0.28 -4.46
CA THR A 59 9.03 1.05 -3.58
C THR A 59 8.80 2.52 -3.88
N ILE A 60 8.31 3.24 -2.88
CA ILE A 60 8.16 4.69 -2.89
C ILE A 60 9.32 5.24 -2.07
N VAL A 61 10.17 6.02 -2.71
CA VAL A 61 11.34 6.61 -2.09
C VAL A 61 11.18 8.12 -2.09
N ARG A 62 10.78 8.63 -0.93
CA ARG A 62 10.83 10.05 -0.58
C ARG A 62 12.04 10.23 0.33
N LEU A 63 13.22 10.01 -0.26
CA LEU A 63 14.49 10.32 0.39
C LEU A 63 14.44 11.82 0.71
N SER A 64 14.72 12.17 1.96
CA SER A 64 15.19 13.51 2.28
C SER A 64 16.24 13.87 1.22
N PHE A 65 15.92 14.87 0.40
CA PHE A 65 16.51 15.35 -0.86
C PHE A 65 18.04 15.59 -0.91
N ILE A 66 18.83 15.05 0.03
CA ILE A 66 20.30 15.03 -0.03
C ILE A 66 20.79 13.90 -0.95
N ALA A 67 20.06 12.78 -1.05
CA ALA A 67 20.48 11.61 -1.83
C ALA A 67 19.70 11.41 -3.14
N SER A 68 18.47 11.93 -3.27
CA SER A 68 17.73 11.96 -4.54
C SER A 68 17.76 13.38 -5.09
N GLU A 69 17.98 13.52 -6.38
CA GLU A 69 18.15 14.78 -7.11
C GLU A 69 16.87 15.67 -7.09
N ASN A 70 16.47 16.18 -5.92
CA ASN A 70 15.28 17.04 -5.74
C ASN A 70 13.96 16.40 -6.25
N ARG A 71 13.82 15.08 -6.11
CA ARG A 71 12.67 14.32 -6.63
C ARG A 71 12.23 13.17 -5.72
N GLU A 72 10.96 12.82 -5.84
CA GLU A 72 10.44 11.53 -5.38
C GLU A 72 10.61 10.48 -6.48
N GLU A 73 10.94 9.25 -6.08
CA GLU A 73 11.12 8.12 -6.99
C GLU A 73 10.15 6.99 -6.65
N TRP A 74 9.42 6.51 -7.66
CA TRP A 74 8.63 5.29 -7.58
C TRP A 74 9.29 4.23 -8.44
N ARG A 75 9.48 3.06 -7.85
CA ARG A 75 9.93 1.85 -8.55
C ARG A 75 8.86 0.79 -8.40
N ILE A 76 8.35 0.31 -9.53
CA ILE A 76 7.28 -0.68 -9.58
C ILE A 76 7.82 -1.90 -10.32
N ARG A 77 7.79 -3.05 -9.64
CA ARG A 77 8.19 -4.36 -10.18
C ARG A 77 6.97 -5.27 -10.17
N THR A 78 6.72 -5.94 -11.28
CA THR A 78 5.53 -6.78 -11.42
C THR A 78 5.86 -8.09 -12.11
N GLY A 79 5.05 -9.12 -11.86
CA GLY A 79 5.21 -10.41 -12.52
C GLY A 79 4.46 -11.56 -11.88
N GLY A 80 4.84 -12.79 -12.24
CA GLY A 80 4.20 -14.02 -11.75
C GLY A 80 4.74 -14.45 -10.38
N VAL A 81 3.93 -15.21 -9.64
CA VAL A 81 4.36 -15.86 -8.39
C VAL A 81 4.28 -17.37 -8.56
N VAL A 82 5.36 -18.06 -8.22
CA VAL A 82 5.40 -19.53 -8.13
C VAL A 82 5.62 -19.92 -6.67
N THR A 83 4.90 -20.93 -6.19
CA THR A 83 4.97 -21.38 -4.80
C THR A 83 5.42 -22.82 -4.70
N GLY A 84 6.28 -23.09 -3.73
CA GLY A 84 6.57 -24.42 -3.20
C GLY A 84 5.86 -24.65 -1.86
N GLU A 85 6.30 -25.66 -1.11
CA GLU A 85 5.79 -25.95 0.24
C GLU A 85 6.07 -24.79 1.21
N ASN A 86 7.33 -24.35 1.28
CA ASN A 86 7.79 -23.24 2.12
C ASN A 86 8.56 -22.18 1.31
N GLU A 87 8.49 -22.24 -0.01
CA GLU A 87 9.25 -21.37 -0.91
C GLU A 87 8.30 -20.52 -1.75
N ILE A 88 8.74 -19.31 -2.08
CA ILE A 88 8.04 -18.41 -2.99
C ILE A 88 9.05 -17.82 -3.98
N LEU A 89 8.69 -17.79 -5.25
CA LEU A 89 9.50 -17.20 -6.31
C LEU A 89 8.71 -16.10 -7.00
N LEU A 90 9.25 -14.87 -6.96
CA LEU A 90 8.72 -13.74 -7.70
C LEU A 90 9.41 -13.67 -9.06
N GLN A 91 8.70 -14.02 -10.12
CA GLN A 91 9.20 -13.98 -11.50
C GLN A 91 8.87 -12.62 -12.12
N GLU A 92 9.81 -11.68 -12.05
CA GLU A 92 9.62 -10.32 -12.58
C GLU A 92 9.47 -10.35 -14.11
N SER A 93 8.49 -9.60 -14.63
CA SER A 93 8.25 -9.44 -16.06
C SER A 93 8.30 -7.98 -16.51
N LEU A 94 8.04 -7.04 -15.61
CA LEU A 94 8.01 -5.61 -15.91
C LEU A 94 8.57 -4.78 -14.75
N TYR A 95 9.47 -3.86 -15.09
CA TYR A 95 9.99 -2.83 -14.21
C TYR A 95 9.65 -1.45 -14.76
N GLN A 96 9.08 -0.59 -13.91
CA GLN A 96 8.80 0.80 -14.21
C GLN A 96 9.40 1.72 -13.15
N GLU A 97 9.89 2.86 -13.59
CA GLU A 97 10.41 3.92 -12.75
C GLU A 97 9.78 5.26 -13.11
N PHE A 98 9.32 5.97 -12.09
CA PHE A 98 8.74 7.29 -12.21
C PHE A 98 9.47 8.26 -11.29
N HIS A 99 9.65 9.48 -11.78
CA HIS A 99 10.22 10.60 -11.03
C HIS A 99 9.22 11.74 -10.96
N GLN A 100 9.01 12.29 -9.77
CA GLN A 100 8.20 13.49 -9.54
C GLN A 100 9.13 14.58 -9.00
N PRO A 101 9.45 15.59 -9.81
CA PRO A 101 10.35 16.66 -9.38
C PRO A 101 9.65 17.57 -8.38
N HIS A 102 10.40 18.10 -7.41
CA HIS A 102 9.92 19.21 -6.59
C HIS A 102 10.04 20.52 -7.38
N ILE A 103 8.94 21.27 -7.50
CA ILE A 103 8.85 22.52 -8.28
C ILE A 103 8.78 23.78 -7.41
N GLY A 104 8.62 23.63 -6.09
CA GLY A 104 8.53 24.75 -5.16
C GLY A 104 9.87 25.31 -4.67
N THR A 105 9.77 26.12 -3.62
CA THR A 105 10.94 26.80 -3.04
C THR A 105 11.84 25.77 -2.38
N ARG A 106 13.09 25.68 -2.81
CA ARG A 106 14.06 24.73 -2.27
C ARG A 106 14.56 25.23 -0.91
N GLU A 107 14.01 24.68 0.16
CA GLU A 107 14.58 24.87 1.50
C GLU A 107 15.90 24.10 1.64
N SER A 108 16.82 24.60 2.45
CA SER A 108 18.07 23.88 2.75
C SER A 108 17.84 22.58 3.52
N ASN A 109 16.73 22.49 4.26
CA ASN A 109 16.27 21.28 4.92
C ASN A 109 15.17 20.60 4.07
N PRO A 110 15.49 19.45 3.43
CA PRO A 110 14.53 18.63 2.69
C PRO A 110 13.23 18.27 3.40
N LYS A 111 13.26 18.24 4.74
CA LYS A 111 12.10 17.87 5.58
C LYS A 111 11.05 18.96 5.67
N LEU A 112 11.34 20.16 5.16
CA LEU A 112 10.45 21.31 5.16
C LEU A 112 9.78 21.55 3.80
N TRP A 113 10.09 20.73 2.81
CA TRP A 113 9.56 20.86 1.45
C TRP A 113 8.13 20.34 1.42
N LYS A 114 7.23 21.11 0.78
CA LYS A 114 5.80 20.83 0.85
C LYS A 114 5.34 19.84 -0.21
N LEU A 115 4.49 18.88 0.14
CA LEU A 115 3.87 17.96 -0.83
C LEU A 115 3.11 18.67 -1.96
N ASN A 116 2.42 19.76 -1.65
CA ASN A 116 1.66 20.53 -2.64
C ASN A 116 2.55 21.33 -3.62
N GLU A 117 3.88 21.26 -3.44
CA GLU A 117 4.89 21.87 -4.29
C GLU A 117 5.61 20.82 -5.18
N MET A 118 5.07 19.60 -5.25
CA MET A 118 5.53 18.56 -6.17
C MET A 118 4.93 18.75 -7.57
N GLY A 119 5.75 18.56 -8.61
CA GLY A 119 5.32 18.63 -10.01
C GLY A 119 4.53 17.39 -10.44
N ALA A 120 4.24 17.25 -11.73
CA ALA A 120 3.61 16.02 -12.22
C ALA A 120 4.62 14.86 -12.25
N PRO A 121 4.22 13.63 -11.85
CA PRO A 121 5.07 12.46 -11.97
C PRO A 121 5.27 12.08 -13.44
N SER A 122 6.51 11.72 -13.78
CA SER A 122 6.94 11.40 -15.13
C SER A 122 7.55 10.01 -15.19
N LYS A 123 7.18 9.20 -16.19
CA LYS A 123 7.79 7.88 -16.41
C LYS A 123 9.16 8.08 -17.03
N VAL A 124 10.20 7.64 -16.33
CA VAL A 124 11.60 7.82 -16.76
C VAL A 124 12.22 6.53 -17.27
N ARG A 125 11.69 5.37 -16.85
CA ARG A 125 12.17 4.06 -17.29
C ARG A 125 11.03 3.05 -17.34
N GLU A 126 11.05 2.23 -18.37
CA GLU A 126 10.22 1.04 -18.49
C GLU A 126 11.04 -0.06 -19.14
N VAL A 127 11.09 -1.22 -18.50
CA VAL A 127 11.75 -2.41 -19.02
C VAL A 127 10.72 -3.52 -18.98
N GLY A 128 10.15 -3.83 -20.15
CA GLY A 128 9.33 -5.02 -20.35
C GLY A 128 10.21 -6.23 -20.67
N ASN A 129 9.73 -7.44 -20.38
CA ASN A 129 10.49 -8.67 -20.55
C ASN A 129 11.88 -8.58 -19.87
N VAL A 130 11.90 -8.03 -18.64
CA VAL A 130 13.06 -8.22 -17.74
C VAL A 130 13.25 -9.73 -17.71
N ALA A 131 14.29 -10.22 -18.37
CA ALA A 131 14.33 -11.60 -18.84
C ALA A 131 14.10 -12.59 -17.69
N LEU A 132 13.71 -13.81 -18.06
CA LEU A 132 13.54 -15.06 -17.28
C LEU A 132 14.57 -15.38 -16.16
N SER A 133 15.47 -14.45 -15.81
CA SER A 133 16.54 -14.52 -14.83
C SER A 133 16.41 -13.56 -13.64
N SER A 134 15.58 -12.51 -13.63
CA SER A 134 15.37 -11.71 -12.40
C SER A 134 14.24 -12.29 -11.54
N SER A 135 14.46 -13.53 -11.11
CA SER A 135 13.58 -14.17 -10.13
C SER A 135 14.09 -13.90 -8.72
N VAL A 136 13.20 -13.45 -7.84
CA VAL A 136 13.53 -13.26 -6.42
C VAL A 136 12.97 -14.46 -5.66
N LEU A 137 13.86 -15.35 -5.22
CA LEU A 137 13.51 -16.47 -4.35
C LEU A 137 13.38 -15.96 -2.91
N GLY A 138 12.36 -16.45 -2.23
CA GLY A 138 12.13 -16.20 -0.83
C GLY A 138 11.50 -17.41 -0.13
N GLU A 139 11.34 -17.25 1.17
CA GLU A 139 10.81 -18.28 2.06
C GLU A 139 9.46 -17.81 2.65
N ILE A 140 8.53 -18.75 2.75
CA ILE A 140 7.25 -18.55 3.44
C ILE A 140 7.46 -18.98 4.88
N SER A 141 7.28 -18.06 5.81
CA SER A 141 7.37 -18.37 7.23
C SER A 141 6.21 -19.29 7.66
N PRO A 142 6.42 -20.17 8.66
CA PRO A 142 5.38 -21.07 9.16
C PRO A 142 4.13 -20.36 9.71
N ASP A 143 4.24 -19.08 10.06
CA ASP A 143 3.12 -18.25 10.51
C ASP A 143 2.09 -17.95 9.40
N GLY A 144 2.41 -18.25 8.14
CA GLY A 144 1.57 -17.96 6.97
C GLY A 144 1.35 -16.47 6.70
N ARG A 145 2.05 -15.59 7.42
CA ARG A 145 1.90 -14.13 7.35
C ARG A 145 3.19 -13.44 6.95
N THR A 146 4.32 -14.12 6.98
CA THR A 146 5.62 -13.51 6.75
C THR A 146 6.33 -14.14 5.57
N LEU A 147 6.90 -13.29 4.71
CA LEU A 147 7.72 -13.69 3.56
C LEU A 147 9.13 -13.12 3.74
N ILE A 148 10.15 -13.94 3.50
CA ILE A 148 11.55 -13.53 3.64
C ILE A 148 12.21 -13.56 2.28
N PHE A 149 12.66 -12.42 1.78
CA PHE A 149 13.41 -12.32 0.53
C PHE A 149 14.83 -11.82 0.84
N SER A 150 15.81 -12.71 0.75
CA SER A 150 17.19 -12.45 1.19
C SER A 150 17.22 -11.97 2.65
N ASN A 151 17.42 -10.66 2.89
CA ASN A 151 17.46 -10.06 4.23
C ASN A 151 16.25 -9.17 4.54
N ILE A 152 15.26 -9.11 3.65
CA ILE A 152 14.09 -8.24 3.79
C ILE A 152 12.90 -9.09 4.23
N LEU A 153 12.32 -8.72 5.36
CA LEU A 153 11.11 -9.34 5.91
C LEU A 153 9.88 -8.59 5.39
N PHE A 154 8.92 -9.31 4.82
CA PHE A 154 7.64 -8.78 4.39
C PHE A 154 6.53 -9.36 5.26
N THR A 155 5.84 -8.50 6.01
CA THR A 155 4.76 -8.91 6.94
C THR A 155 3.40 -8.59 6.36
N LYS A 156 2.50 -9.58 6.34
CA LYS A 156 1.14 -9.45 5.81
C LYS A 156 0.27 -8.55 6.67
N ILE A 157 -0.38 -7.59 6.04
CA ILE A 157 -1.32 -6.67 6.67
C ILE A 157 -2.74 -7.00 6.26
N GLY A 158 -3.61 -7.08 7.27
CA GLY A 158 -5.01 -7.47 7.07
C GLY A 158 -5.14 -8.94 6.66
N ASP A 159 -6.26 -9.24 6.01
CA ASP A 159 -6.60 -10.57 5.55
C ASP A 159 -6.21 -10.79 4.09
N SER A 160 -6.31 -12.04 3.64
CA SER A 160 -6.00 -12.40 2.26
C SER A 160 -6.99 -11.77 1.27
N PHE A 161 -6.52 -11.39 0.09
CA PHE A 161 -7.43 -10.98 -0.98
C PHE A 161 -8.28 -12.18 -1.40
N GLN A 162 -9.60 -12.00 -1.38
CA GLN A 162 -10.54 -13.03 -1.81
C GLN A 162 -10.76 -13.04 -3.33
N GLY A 163 -10.14 -12.10 -4.06
CA GLY A 163 -10.27 -11.96 -5.51
C GLY A 163 -11.65 -11.48 -5.95
N ARG A 164 -12.09 -11.95 -7.12
CA ARG A 164 -13.42 -11.67 -7.67
C ARG A 164 -14.47 -12.61 -7.07
N ILE A 165 -15.36 -12.07 -6.25
CA ILE A 165 -16.48 -12.81 -5.67
C ILE A 165 -17.73 -12.46 -6.45
N THR A 166 -18.32 -13.44 -7.14
CA THR A 166 -19.64 -13.26 -7.75
C THR A 166 -20.68 -13.89 -6.84
N THR A 167 -21.63 -13.08 -6.36
CA THR A 167 -22.75 -13.51 -5.54
C THR A 167 -24.07 -13.12 -6.18
N ASN A 168 -25.12 -13.92 -5.99
CA ASN A 168 -26.45 -13.61 -6.49
C ASN A 168 -27.28 -12.97 -5.38
N ILE A 169 -27.60 -11.68 -5.54
CA ILE A 169 -28.50 -10.96 -4.64
C ILE A 169 -29.77 -10.65 -5.43
N ASN A 170 -30.92 -11.17 -4.98
CA ASN A 170 -32.24 -10.92 -5.58
C ASN A 170 -32.27 -11.17 -7.10
N GLN A 171 -31.78 -12.34 -7.54
CA GLN A 171 -31.70 -12.75 -8.97
C GLN A 171 -30.79 -11.86 -9.86
N LYS A 172 -30.05 -10.91 -9.28
CA LYS A 172 -28.99 -10.18 -9.96
C LYS A 172 -27.63 -10.72 -9.52
N SER A 173 -26.82 -11.10 -10.49
CA SER A 173 -25.41 -11.41 -10.27
C SER A 173 -24.67 -10.13 -9.92
N VAL A 174 -24.14 -10.06 -8.70
CA VAL A 174 -23.31 -8.98 -8.19
C VAL A 174 -21.90 -9.52 -8.07
N THR A 175 -21.02 -9.02 -8.91
CA THR A 175 -19.59 -9.30 -8.84
C THR A 175 -18.91 -8.22 -8.01
N VAL A 176 -18.38 -8.62 -6.85
CA VAL A 176 -17.56 -7.79 -5.98
C VAL A 176 -16.11 -8.21 -6.19
N ASP A 177 -15.32 -7.33 -6.79
CA ASP A 177 -13.87 -7.47 -6.79
C ASP A 177 -13.36 -7.03 -5.41
N ASN A 178 -13.14 -8.00 -4.51
CA ASN A 178 -12.56 -7.76 -3.18
C ASN A 178 -11.08 -7.35 -3.27
N GLU A 179 -10.54 -7.30 -4.49
CA GLU A 179 -9.25 -6.69 -4.77
C GLU A 179 -9.20 -5.24 -4.34
N ILE A 180 -10.29 -4.47 -4.35
CA ILE A 180 -10.31 -3.02 -4.08
C ILE A 180 -10.06 -2.66 -2.59
N ALA A 181 -10.08 -3.63 -1.66
CA ALA A 181 -10.32 -3.34 -0.24
C ALA A 181 -9.10 -3.26 0.70
N GLY A 182 -7.87 -3.50 0.24
CA GLY A 182 -6.70 -3.31 1.11
C GLY A 182 -6.02 -1.99 0.79
N ALA A 183 -5.97 -1.09 1.77
CA ALA A 183 -5.14 0.09 1.71
C ALA A 183 -4.11 0.03 2.83
N VAL A 184 -2.85 0.25 2.49
CA VAL A 184 -1.80 0.49 3.49
C VAL A 184 -1.70 1.98 3.70
N PHE A 185 -1.95 2.42 4.93
CA PHE A 185 -1.81 3.82 5.32
C PHE A 185 -0.48 4.03 6.05
N TYR A 186 0.24 5.06 5.63
CA TYR A 186 1.46 5.51 6.26
C TYR A 186 1.31 6.98 6.65
N LYS A 187 1.46 7.29 7.94
CA LYS A 187 1.32 8.65 8.44
C LYS A 187 2.63 9.41 8.25
N THR A 188 2.54 10.59 7.66
CA THR A 188 3.64 11.57 7.57
C THR A 188 3.26 12.85 8.32
N LYS A 189 4.18 13.82 8.42
CA LYS A 189 3.88 15.15 8.98
C LYS A 189 2.87 15.94 8.14
N GLU A 190 2.80 15.68 6.85
CA GLU A 190 2.04 16.48 5.88
C GLU A 190 0.72 15.83 5.44
N GLY A 191 0.53 14.55 5.78
CA GLY A 191 -0.65 13.80 5.38
C GLY A 191 -0.49 12.31 5.58
N ILE A 192 -1.50 11.55 5.14
CA ILE A 192 -1.48 10.10 5.17
C ILE A 192 -1.28 9.61 3.74
N VAL A 193 -0.22 8.85 3.50
CA VAL A 193 -0.01 8.20 2.21
C VAL A 193 -0.70 6.85 2.24
N SER A 194 -1.51 6.60 1.22
CA SER A 194 -2.24 5.36 1.02
C SER A 194 -1.71 4.62 -0.20
N ILE A 195 -1.53 3.31 -0.05
CA ILE A 195 -1.22 2.41 -1.15
C ILE A 195 -2.41 1.47 -1.31
N PHE A 196 -3.04 1.55 -2.47
CA PHE A 196 -4.15 0.72 -2.88
C PHE A 196 -3.64 -0.41 -3.77
N SER A 197 -4.50 -1.39 -3.97
CA SER A 197 -4.35 -2.51 -4.90
C SER A 197 -4.75 -2.12 -6.32
N LYS A 198 -5.78 -1.28 -6.43
CA LYS A 198 -6.32 -0.71 -7.65
C LYS A 198 -6.84 0.68 -7.36
N THR A 199 -6.67 1.59 -8.31
CA THR A 199 -7.10 2.99 -8.20
C THR A 199 -8.08 3.42 -9.28
N GLU A 200 -8.45 2.55 -10.21
CA GLU A 200 -9.35 2.86 -11.34
C GLU A 200 -10.69 3.46 -10.89
N THR A 201 -11.20 3.01 -9.75
CA THR A 201 -12.46 3.47 -9.16
C THR A 201 -12.28 4.60 -8.14
N ILE A 202 -11.04 4.93 -7.79
CA ILE A 202 -10.72 5.92 -6.78
C ILE A 202 -10.55 7.29 -7.46
N LYS A 203 -11.17 8.33 -6.90
CA LYS A 203 -11.14 9.70 -7.44
C LYS A 203 -10.84 10.71 -6.34
N PRO A 204 -10.12 11.82 -6.65
CA PRO A 204 -9.96 12.93 -5.72
C PRO A 204 -11.31 13.37 -5.14
N GLY A 205 -11.36 13.60 -3.83
CA GLY A 205 -12.58 13.94 -3.09
C GLY A 205 -13.27 12.75 -2.41
N MET A 206 -12.95 11.50 -2.76
CA MET A 206 -13.45 10.32 -2.04
C MET A 206 -12.96 10.30 -0.59
N ILE A 207 -13.82 9.83 0.31
CA ILE A 207 -13.53 9.75 1.75
C ILE A 207 -13.16 8.33 2.15
N PHE A 208 -12.06 8.21 2.90
CA PHE A 208 -11.58 6.98 3.51
C PHE A 208 -11.55 7.14 5.02
N PHE A 209 -11.86 6.06 5.73
CA PHE A 209 -11.74 6.02 7.19
C PHE A 209 -10.43 5.35 7.56
N VAL A 210 -9.54 6.10 8.21
CA VAL A 210 -8.17 5.66 8.50
C VAL A 210 -8.00 5.33 9.98
N GLY A 211 -7.40 4.17 10.24
CA GLY A 211 -7.05 3.72 11.59
C GLY A 211 -8.23 3.18 12.40
N LYS A 212 -7.94 2.76 13.64
CA LYS A 212 -8.95 2.20 14.56
C LYS A 212 -10.04 3.22 14.91
N ASP A 213 -9.67 4.49 14.99
CA ASP A 213 -10.57 5.58 15.34
C ASP A 213 -11.45 6.04 14.15
N GLN A 214 -11.29 5.41 12.99
CA GLN A 214 -12.02 5.73 11.75
C GLN A 214 -12.00 7.22 11.44
N ILE A 215 -10.80 7.81 11.42
CA ILE A 215 -10.64 9.24 11.11
C ILE A 215 -11.01 9.46 9.63
N PRO A 216 -11.97 10.33 9.31
CA PRO A 216 -12.34 10.60 7.93
C PRO A 216 -11.23 11.41 7.25
N CYS A 217 -10.70 10.87 6.16
CA CYS A 217 -9.69 11.52 5.33
C CYS A 217 -10.16 11.59 3.88
N LYS A 218 -9.96 12.74 3.25
CA LYS A 218 -10.28 12.97 1.84
C LYS A 218 -9.04 12.66 1.00
N ILE A 219 -9.20 11.89 -0.07
CA ILE A 219 -8.12 11.69 -1.04
C ILE A 219 -7.97 12.94 -1.90
N VAL A 220 -6.77 13.50 -1.94
CA VAL A 220 -6.48 14.76 -2.65
C VAL A 220 -5.69 14.52 -3.93
N GLU A 221 -4.86 13.49 -3.94
CA GLU A 221 -4.04 13.12 -5.09
C GLU A 221 -4.07 11.60 -5.28
N ILE A 222 -4.06 11.16 -6.53
CA ILE A 222 -3.96 9.76 -6.91
C ILE A 222 -2.90 9.65 -7.98
N PHE A 223 -1.93 8.77 -7.73
CA PHE A 223 -0.90 8.44 -8.69
C PHE A 223 -0.63 6.95 -8.68
N GLN A 224 -0.76 6.30 -9.84
CA GLN A 224 -0.75 4.83 -9.94
C GLN A 224 -1.71 4.26 -8.89
N GLN A 225 -1.33 3.19 -8.17
CA GLN A 225 -2.12 2.67 -7.06
C GLN A 225 -1.77 3.31 -5.70
N SER A 226 -1.33 4.57 -5.67
CA SER A 226 -1.08 5.32 -4.43
C SER A 226 -1.90 6.60 -4.40
N GLY A 227 -2.13 7.13 -3.20
CA GLY A 227 -2.81 8.40 -3.05
C GLY A 227 -2.47 9.11 -1.75
N ILE A 228 -2.61 10.42 -1.75
CA ILE A 228 -2.41 11.28 -0.57
C ILE A 228 -3.78 11.57 0.04
N LEU A 229 -3.88 11.37 1.34
CA LEU A 229 -5.08 11.58 2.14
C LEU A 229 -4.84 12.71 3.15
N GLU A 230 -5.78 13.64 3.20
CA GLU A 230 -5.83 14.71 4.18
C GLU A 230 -6.98 14.46 5.16
N PRO A 231 -6.75 14.53 6.49
CA PRO A 231 -7.84 14.52 7.45
C PRO A 231 -8.85 15.62 7.14
N ILE A 232 -10.14 15.28 7.15
CA ILE A 232 -11.17 16.30 7.11
C ILE A 232 -11.20 16.91 8.51
N GLU A 233 -10.75 18.16 8.65
CA GLU A 233 -10.96 18.90 9.89
C GLU A 233 -12.45 18.87 10.21
N ARG A 234 -12.81 18.32 11.38
CA ARG A 234 -14.14 18.57 11.93
C ARG A 234 -14.22 20.07 12.14
N GLN A 235 -14.96 20.78 11.31
CA GLN A 235 -15.37 22.13 11.66
C GLN A 235 -16.08 22.02 13.01
N GLU A 236 -15.46 22.54 14.06
CA GLU A 236 -16.18 22.99 15.25
C GLU A 236 -17.11 24.12 14.83
N LYS A 237 -18.23 23.76 14.21
CA LYS A 237 -19.37 24.63 13.94
C LYS A 237 -20.64 23.92 14.39
N PHE A 238 -20.70 23.63 15.68
CA PHE A 238 -21.94 23.81 16.44
C PHE A 238 -21.71 24.90 17.46
N SER A 239 -21.95 26.12 16.98
CA SER A 239 -22.22 27.31 17.78
C SER A 239 -23.10 26.98 18.99
N SER A 240 -22.60 27.32 20.18
CA SER A 240 -23.37 27.99 21.24
C SER A 240 -24.85 27.62 21.36
N ILE A 241 -25.18 26.37 21.70
CA ILE A 241 -26.42 26.14 22.44
C ILE A 241 -26.15 26.54 23.89
N ARG A 242 -26.47 27.81 24.14
CA ARG A 242 -26.70 28.39 25.46
C ARG A 242 -27.64 27.42 26.21
N TRP A 243 -27.12 26.69 27.18
CA TRP A 243 -27.96 26.03 28.18
C TRP A 243 -28.65 27.13 29.00
N ARG A 244 -29.82 27.60 28.52
CA ARG A 244 -30.78 28.27 29.39
C ARG A 244 -31.41 27.17 30.23
N SER A 245 -30.90 27.02 31.44
CA SER A 245 -31.54 26.31 32.53
C SER A 245 -32.87 27.00 32.86
N SER A 246 -33.95 26.54 32.22
CA SER A 246 -35.30 26.80 32.70
C SER A 246 -35.55 25.94 33.94
N ASN A 247 -35.16 26.46 35.11
CA ASN A 247 -35.62 25.95 36.40
C ASN A 247 -37.13 26.18 36.49
N PHE A 248 -37.89 25.14 36.18
CA PHE A 248 -39.33 25.09 36.40
C PHE A 248 -39.57 24.97 37.92
N LYS A 249 -39.88 26.10 38.56
CA LYS A 249 -40.41 26.14 39.93
C LYS A 249 -41.72 25.35 39.95
N ARG A 250 -41.73 24.19 40.61
CA ARG A 250 -42.96 23.58 41.13
C ARG A 250 -43.56 24.52 42.18
N LYS A 251 -44.66 25.17 41.82
CA LYS A 251 -45.60 25.79 42.75
C LYS A 251 -46.99 25.31 42.38
N ARG A 252 -47.67 24.66 43.34
CA ARG A 252 -49.11 24.39 43.50
C ARG A 252 -49.22 23.06 44.26
N ARG A 253 -50.09 22.90 45.23
CA ARG A 253 -50.97 23.82 45.97
C ARG A 253 -51.44 23.02 47.17
#